data_AF-A0AAE4NUA1-F1
#
_entry.id   AF-A0AAE4NUA1-F1
#
_cell.length_a   1.000
_cell.length_b   1.000
_cell.length_c   1.000
_cell.angle_alpha   90.00
_cell.angle_beta   90.00
_cell.angle_gamma   90.00
#
_symmetry.space_group_name_H-M   'P 1'
#
loop_
_entity.id
_entity.type
_entity.pdbx_description
1 polymer ?
#
loop_
_entity_poly.entity_id
_entity_poly.type
_entity_poly.pdbx_seq_one_letter_code
_entity_poly.pdbx_strand_id
1 'polypeptide(L)'
;MSYGGNRNVGDKNRHQHTAPSEEEVFRKFDNLQFWELQSVIKNNEAINRAYWKIRDRFSKFPEWDEKEMLRNAAIVAAKAVVDKIHTTQVRKIIEMAKDVHVKVSIIQEEKADLSNEIQANARKMMMLLAYTAGKNPNVSSLANSLQPILAWLLENPSKENFNRVYEFFEAIISYHRYFGGKE
;
A
#
# COMPACT_ATOMS: atom_id res chain seq x y z
N MET A 1 6.58 -66.05 -27.19
CA MET A 1 7.74 -65.26 -26.70
C MET A 1 7.45 -63.79 -26.97
N SER A 2 7.62 -62.95 -25.94
CA SER A 2 7.62 -61.48 -25.86
C SER A 2 6.35 -60.72 -26.27
N TYR A 3 5.57 -60.18 -25.31
CA TYR A 3 5.77 -58.92 -24.54
C TYR A 3 5.94 -57.73 -25.50
N GLY A 4 5.13 -56.67 -25.52
CA GLY A 4 4.35 -56.00 -24.48
C GLY A 4 4.56 -54.50 -24.72
N GLY A 5 3.54 -53.65 -24.57
CA GLY A 5 3.75 -52.21 -24.74
C GLY A 5 2.51 -51.39 -25.03
N ASN A 6 1.50 -51.51 -24.16
CA ASN A 6 0.39 -50.59 -24.06
C ASN A 6 0.95 -49.19 -23.71
N ARG A 7 0.91 -48.23 -24.64
CA ARG A 7 1.38 -46.86 -24.36
C ARG A 7 0.27 -46.04 -23.71
N ASN A 8 0.41 -45.96 -22.40
CA ASN A 8 -0.16 -45.02 -21.46
C ASN A 8 -0.33 -43.60 -22.03
N VAL A 9 -1.56 -43.10 -21.90
CA VAL A 9 -1.92 -41.89 -21.15
C VAL A 9 -0.83 -40.81 -21.09
N GLY A 10 -0.82 -39.96 -22.11
CA GLY A 10 -0.26 -38.62 -22.01
C GLY A 10 -1.38 -37.64 -21.70
N ASP A 11 -1.95 -37.73 -20.50
CA ASP A 11 -2.87 -36.73 -19.97
C ASP A 11 -2.08 -35.42 -19.81
N LYS A 12 -2.10 -34.61 -20.88
CA LYS A 12 -1.59 -33.24 -20.87
C LYS A 12 -2.56 -32.38 -20.08
N ASN A 13 -2.65 -32.64 -18.78
CA ASN A 13 -3.02 -31.63 -17.80
C ASN A 13 -1.87 -30.62 -17.73
N ARG A 14 -1.69 -29.85 -18.80
CA ARG A 14 -1.21 -28.48 -18.67
C ARG A 14 -2.27 -27.80 -17.80
N HIS A 15 -2.02 -27.72 -16.50
CA HIS A 15 -2.68 -26.74 -15.67
C HIS A 15 -2.49 -25.40 -16.37
N GLN A 16 -3.53 -24.97 -17.09
CA GLN A 16 -3.70 -23.58 -17.42
C GLN A 16 -3.74 -22.91 -16.05
N HIS A 17 -2.63 -22.29 -15.65
CA HIS A 17 -2.66 -21.32 -14.57
C HIS A 17 -3.47 -20.16 -15.13
N THR A 18 -4.80 -20.28 -15.09
CA THR A 18 -5.71 -19.19 -15.37
C THR A 18 -5.35 -18.09 -14.39
N ALA A 19 -5.16 -16.87 -14.90
CA ALA A 19 -4.93 -15.73 -14.03
C ALA A 19 -6.03 -15.71 -12.95
N PRO A 20 -5.69 -15.49 -11.67
CA PRO A 20 -6.66 -15.54 -10.60
C PRO A 20 -7.76 -14.51 -10.83
N SER A 21 -9.00 -14.90 -10.50
CA SER A 21 -10.16 -14.01 -10.60
C SER A 21 -10.02 -12.79 -9.68
N GLU A 22 -10.75 -11.73 -9.96
CA GLU A 22 -10.70 -10.49 -9.16
C GLU A 22 -11.13 -10.73 -7.71
N GLU A 23 -12.18 -11.53 -7.53
CA GLU A 23 -12.66 -11.95 -6.22
C GLU A 23 -11.58 -12.73 -5.47
N GLU A 24 -10.81 -13.57 -6.17
CA GLU A 24 -9.72 -14.30 -5.58
C GLU A 24 -8.58 -13.37 -5.14
N VAL A 25 -8.21 -12.38 -5.96
CA VAL A 25 -7.19 -11.38 -5.59
C VAL A 25 -7.62 -10.59 -4.36
N PHE A 26 -8.86 -10.09 -4.35
CA PHE A 26 -9.37 -9.33 -3.22
C PHE A 26 -9.47 -10.20 -1.95
N ARG A 27 -9.92 -11.45 -2.07
CA ARG A 27 -9.95 -12.41 -0.96
C ARG A 27 -8.56 -12.67 -0.39
N LYS A 28 -7.53 -12.76 -1.24
CA LYS A 28 -6.13 -12.91 -0.78
C LYS A 28 -5.66 -11.68 0.00
N PHE A 29 -6.02 -10.47 -0.42
CA PHE A 29 -5.80 -9.27 0.39
C PHE A 29 -6.56 -9.33 1.72
N ASP A 30 -7.85 -9.66 1.71
CA ASP A 30 -8.68 -9.78 2.92
C ASP A 30 -8.19 -10.83 3.91
N ASN A 31 -7.56 -11.90 3.43
CA ASN A 31 -6.98 -12.95 4.26
C ASN A 31 -5.51 -12.71 4.61
N LEU A 32 -4.93 -11.57 4.24
CA LEU A 32 -3.51 -11.23 4.42
C LEU A 32 -2.55 -12.24 3.78
N GLN A 33 -3.00 -12.96 2.74
CA GLN A 33 -2.23 -13.95 1.98
C GLN A 33 -1.35 -13.26 0.93
N PHE A 34 -0.60 -12.23 1.34
CA PHE A 34 0.14 -11.36 0.42
C PHE A 34 1.23 -12.10 -0.35
N TRP A 35 1.75 -13.20 0.21
CA TRP A 35 2.78 -14.01 -0.45
C TRP A 35 2.31 -14.67 -1.75
N GLU A 36 1.00 -14.86 -1.89
CA GLU A 36 0.41 -15.44 -3.10
C GLU A 36 0.15 -14.41 -4.20
N LEU A 37 0.42 -13.12 -3.93
CA LEU A 37 0.07 -12.02 -4.83
C LEU A 37 1.23 -11.55 -5.72
N GLN A 38 2.48 -11.95 -5.45
CA GLN A 38 3.63 -11.49 -6.24
C GLN A 38 3.51 -11.80 -7.75
N SER A 39 3.01 -12.99 -8.10
CA SER A 39 2.78 -13.37 -9.50
C SER A 39 1.61 -12.61 -10.14
N VAL A 40 0.66 -12.17 -9.30
CA VAL A 40 -0.62 -11.56 -9.68
C VAL A 40 -0.50 -10.07 -9.95
N ILE A 41 0.45 -9.39 -9.32
CA ILE A 41 0.64 -7.93 -9.49
C ILE A 41 0.99 -7.54 -10.93
N LYS A 42 1.47 -8.50 -11.72
CA LYS A 42 1.63 -8.34 -13.17
C LYS A 42 0.31 -8.15 -13.91
N ASN A 43 -0.82 -8.57 -13.33
CA ASN A 43 -2.17 -8.29 -13.81
C ASN A 43 -2.67 -6.96 -13.22
N ASN A 44 -2.59 -5.91 -14.02
CA ASN A 44 -2.96 -4.56 -13.64
C ASN A 44 -4.47 -4.40 -13.34
N GLU A 45 -5.35 -5.16 -14.00
CA GLU A 45 -6.79 -4.98 -13.87
C GLU A 45 -7.33 -5.36 -12.50
N ALA A 46 -6.95 -6.53 -11.98
CA ALA A 46 -7.41 -6.99 -10.67
C ALA A 46 -6.93 -6.06 -9.54
N ILE A 47 -5.69 -5.57 -9.63
CA ILE A 47 -5.14 -4.59 -8.67
C ILE A 47 -5.84 -3.24 -8.79
N ASN A 48 -6.09 -2.75 -10.01
CA ASN A 48 -6.84 -1.52 -10.22
C ASN A 48 -8.24 -1.63 -9.58
N ARG A 49 -8.95 -2.74 -9.79
CA ARG A 49 -10.28 -2.95 -9.22
C ARG A 49 -10.25 -3.10 -7.69
N ALA A 50 -9.27 -3.81 -7.14
CA ALA A 50 -9.06 -3.87 -5.70
C ALA A 50 -8.83 -2.48 -5.08
N TYR A 51 -8.02 -1.64 -5.75
CA TYR A 51 -7.80 -0.25 -5.35
C TYR A 51 -9.10 0.57 -5.39
N TRP A 52 -9.86 0.49 -6.48
CA TRP A 52 -11.13 1.21 -6.61
C TRP A 52 -12.15 0.83 -5.53
N LYS A 53 -12.20 -0.44 -5.12
CA LYS A 53 -13.08 -0.92 -4.02
C LYS A 53 -12.78 -0.25 -2.68
N ILE A 54 -11.54 0.17 -2.44
CA ILE A 54 -11.13 0.77 -1.16
C ILE A 54 -10.96 2.29 -1.22
N ARG A 55 -10.98 2.88 -2.42
CA ARG A 55 -10.63 4.30 -2.63
C ARG A 55 -11.43 5.24 -1.74
N ASP A 56 -12.74 5.09 -1.68
CA ASP A 56 -13.58 6.03 -0.91
C ASP A 56 -13.49 5.79 0.60
N ARG A 57 -12.93 4.65 1.00
CA ARG A 57 -12.76 4.25 2.40
C ARG A 57 -11.54 4.88 3.08
N PHE A 58 -10.62 5.54 2.34
CA PHE A 58 -9.48 6.25 2.94
C PHE A 58 -9.93 7.37 3.90
N SER A 59 -11.11 7.96 3.67
CA SER A 59 -11.73 8.92 4.60
C SER A 59 -12.09 8.30 5.96
N LYS A 60 -12.19 6.96 6.04
CA LYS A 60 -12.49 6.17 7.24
C LYS A 60 -11.25 5.58 7.91
N PHE A 61 -10.06 6.04 7.54
CA PHE A 61 -8.79 5.60 8.14
C PHE A 61 -8.78 5.50 9.69
N PRO A 62 -9.41 6.43 10.45
CA PRO A 62 -9.41 6.36 11.91
C PRO A 62 -10.21 5.16 12.45
N GLU A 63 -11.15 4.63 11.67
CA GLU A 63 -12.05 3.54 12.04
C GLU A 63 -11.46 2.16 11.73
N TRP A 64 -10.35 2.09 10.98
CA TRP A 64 -9.77 0.83 10.54
C TRP A 64 -9.22 0.02 11.71
N ASP A 65 -9.35 -1.30 11.67
CA ASP A 65 -8.56 -2.17 12.55
C ASP A 65 -7.15 -2.41 11.94
N GLU A 66 -6.30 -3.12 12.67
CA GLU A 66 -4.93 -3.44 12.23
C GLU A 66 -4.94 -4.26 10.93
N LYS A 67 -5.87 -5.20 10.81
CA LYS A 67 -6.02 -6.05 9.64
C LYS A 67 -6.38 -5.23 8.40
N GLU A 68 -7.32 -4.31 8.55
CA GLU A 68 -7.77 -3.40 7.50
C GLU A 68 -6.67 -2.42 7.09
N MET A 69 -5.90 -1.90 8.05
CA MET A 69 -4.72 -1.08 7.78
C MET A 69 -3.70 -1.82 6.91
N LEU A 70 -3.32 -3.04 7.29
CA LEU A 70 -2.34 -3.85 6.55
C LEU A 70 -2.86 -4.22 5.15
N ARG A 71 -4.12 -4.66 5.05
CA ARG A 71 -4.76 -4.96 3.77
C ARG A 71 -4.73 -3.76 2.84
N ASN A 72 -5.20 -2.60 3.32
CA ASN A 72 -5.31 -1.41 2.49
C ASN A 72 -3.92 -0.87 2.12
N ALA A 73 -2.94 -0.94 3.02
CA ALA A 73 -1.54 -0.60 2.72
C ALA A 73 -0.98 -1.49 1.60
N ALA A 74 -1.23 -2.80 1.66
CA ALA A 74 -0.81 -3.74 0.62
C ALA A 74 -1.49 -3.44 -0.73
N ILE A 75 -2.77 -3.12 -0.75
CA ILE A 75 -3.48 -2.74 -2.00
C ILE A 75 -2.89 -1.45 -2.59
N VAL A 76 -2.65 -0.42 -1.76
CA VAL A 76 -2.02 0.84 -2.20
C VAL A 76 -0.61 0.58 -2.75
N ALA A 77 0.18 -0.26 -2.07
CA ALA A 77 1.51 -0.64 -2.52
C ALA A 77 1.50 -1.39 -3.85
N ALA A 78 0.61 -2.37 -4.01
CA ALA A 78 0.45 -3.11 -5.27
C ALA A 78 0.01 -2.17 -6.39
N LYS A 79 -0.91 -1.24 -6.11
CA LYS A 79 -1.32 -0.21 -7.06
C LYS A 79 -0.17 0.69 -7.48
N ALA A 80 0.68 1.10 -6.53
CA ALA A 80 1.88 1.88 -6.81
C ALA A 80 2.89 1.12 -7.70
N VAL A 81 3.00 -0.21 -7.55
CA VAL A 81 3.81 -1.04 -8.46
C VAL A 81 3.20 -1.06 -9.87
N VAL A 82 1.87 -1.24 -9.99
CA VAL A 82 1.16 -1.20 -11.28
C VAL A 82 1.31 0.15 -11.97
N ASP A 83 1.27 1.24 -11.20
CA ASP A 83 1.48 2.61 -11.68
C ASP A 83 2.95 2.92 -11.99
N LYS A 84 3.87 1.94 -11.80
CA LYS A 84 5.31 2.08 -12.03
C LYS A 84 5.92 3.23 -11.22
N ILE A 85 5.40 3.45 -10.01
CA ILE A 85 6.00 4.39 -9.07
C ILE A 85 7.28 3.76 -8.53
N HIS A 86 8.39 4.49 -8.64
CA HIS A 86 9.67 4.06 -8.12
C HIS A 86 9.69 4.14 -6.59
N THR A 87 10.41 3.23 -5.95
CA THR A 87 10.56 3.18 -4.48
C THR A 87 11.12 4.50 -3.95
N THR A 88 12.02 5.14 -4.70
CA THR A 88 12.56 6.46 -4.38
C THR A 88 11.50 7.55 -4.30
N GLN A 89 10.45 7.50 -5.13
CA GLN A 89 9.34 8.46 -5.11
C GLN A 89 8.41 8.23 -3.91
N VAL A 90 8.07 6.97 -3.64
CA VAL A 90 7.28 6.57 -2.45
C VAL A 90 8.02 6.97 -1.18
N ARG A 91 9.32 6.66 -1.12
CA ARG A 91 10.20 6.94 0.02
C ARG A 91 10.33 8.43 0.27
N LYS A 92 10.54 9.25 -0.77
CA LYS A 92 10.64 10.72 -0.62
C LYS A 92 9.42 11.36 0.03
N ILE A 93 8.22 10.87 -0.28
CA ILE A 93 6.98 11.37 0.33
C ILE A 93 6.92 11.01 1.82
N ILE A 94 7.31 9.78 2.16
CA ILE A 94 7.18 9.21 3.50
C ILE A 94 8.36 9.57 4.42
N GLU A 95 9.55 9.80 3.88
CA GLU A 95 10.75 10.19 4.63
C GLU A 95 10.55 11.48 5.43
N MET A 96 9.68 12.38 4.95
CA MET A 96 9.30 13.58 5.70
C MET A 96 8.63 13.26 7.04
N ALA A 97 7.97 12.11 7.15
CA ALA A 97 7.40 11.64 8.41
C ALA A 97 8.47 11.06 9.34
N LYS A 98 9.59 10.53 8.83
CA LYS A 98 10.63 9.89 9.67
C LYS A 98 11.24 10.86 10.67
N ASP A 99 11.60 12.07 10.23
CA ASP A 99 12.22 13.06 11.10
C ASP A 99 11.29 13.47 12.25
N VAL A 100 9.99 13.54 11.97
CA VAL A 100 8.97 13.82 12.99
C VAL A 100 8.73 12.59 13.86
N HIS A 101 8.74 11.38 13.32
CA HIS A 101 8.63 10.16 14.10
C HIS A 101 9.75 10.01 15.12
N VAL A 102 11.00 10.33 14.75
CA VAL A 102 12.13 10.34 15.69
C VAL A 102 11.86 11.34 16.83
N LYS A 103 11.35 12.53 16.55
CA LYS A 103 11.04 13.51 17.59
C LYS A 103 9.85 13.08 18.46
N VAL A 104 8.78 12.61 17.84
CA VAL A 104 7.54 12.12 18.48
C VAL A 104 7.83 10.92 19.39
N SER A 105 8.71 10.01 18.98
CA SER A 105 9.05 8.80 19.74
C SER A 105 9.81 9.10 21.03
N ILE A 106 10.65 10.15 21.05
CA ILE A 106 11.47 10.53 22.22
C ILE A 106 10.66 11.33 23.26
N ILE A 107 9.61 12.04 22.83
CA ILE A 107 8.79 12.87 23.72
C ILE A 107 7.87 11.98 24.56
N GLN A 108 7.98 12.06 25.88
CA GLN A 108 7.17 11.28 26.83
C GLN A 108 5.76 11.87 27.05
N GLU A 109 5.62 13.19 27.01
CA GLU A 109 4.34 13.89 27.24
C GLU A 109 3.92 14.69 26.00
N GLU A 110 2.66 14.57 25.60
CA GLU A 110 2.11 15.41 24.54
C GLU A 110 2.04 16.88 25.00
N LYS A 111 2.61 17.77 24.19
CA LYS A 111 2.62 19.22 24.42
C LYS A 111 2.09 19.92 23.18
N ALA A 112 1.55 21.12 23.33
CA ALA A 112 1.03 21.93 22.22
C ALA A 112 2.06 22.08 21.07
N ASP A 113 3.34 22.17 21.41
CA ASP A 113 4.44 22.24 20.43
C ASP A 113 4.52 20.98 19.55
N LEU A 114 4.25 19.79 20.11
CA LEU A 114 4.25 18.53 19.37
C LEU A 114 3.10 18.47 18.38
N SER A 115 1.87 18.81 18.82
CA SER A 115 0.72 18.87 17.93
C SER A 115 0.94 19.86 16.78
N ASN A 116 1.51 21.03 17.07
CA ASN A 116 1.88 22.02 16.05
C ASN A 116 2.92 21.48 15.05
N GLU A 117 3.92 20.72 15.52
CA GLU A 117 4.91 20.09 14.66
C GLU A 117 4.29 19.01 13.75
N ILE A 118 3.43 18.15 14.31
CA ILE A 118 2.67 17.14 13.55
C ILE A 118 1.83 17.81 12.46
N GLN A 119 1.08 18.87 12.79
CA GLN A 119 0.27 19.62 11.81
C GLN A 119 1.14 20.29 10.73
N ALA A 120 2.26 20.88 11.12
CA ALA A 120 3.19 21.49 10.17
C ALA A 120 3.76 20.44 9.20
N ASN A 121 4.07 19.24 9.69
CA ASN A 121 4.56 18.15 8.88
C ASN A 121 3.49 17.57 7.94
N ALA A 122 2.27 17.33 8.45
CA ALA A 122 1.13 16.89 7.64
C ALA A 122 0.88 17.86 6.46
N ARG A 123 0.87 19.18 6.71
CA ARG A 123 0.78 20.20 5.66
C ARG A 123 1.90 20.10 4.63
N LYS A 124 3.15 19.94 5.08
CA LYS A 124 4.30 19.79 4.18
C LYS A 124 4.21 18.54 3.31
N MET A 125 3.81 17.41 3.88
CA MET A 125 3.60 16.16 3.15
C MET A 125 2.50 16.30 2.09
N MET A 126 1.37 16.95 2.43
CA MET A 126 0.31 17.24 1.47
C MET A 126 0.80 18.11 0.30
N MET A 127 1.57 19.16 0.58
CA MET A 127 2.16 20.02 -0.47
C MET A 127 3.11 19.23 -1.39
N LEU A 128 3.98 18.40 -0.81
CA LEU A 128 4.90 17.56 -1.58
C LEU A 128 4.15 16.52 -2.43
N LEU A 129 3.09 15.93 -1.90
CA LEU A 129 2.21 15.01 -2.62
C LEU A 129 1.58 15.68 -3.84
N ALA A 130 0.98 16.86 -3.65
CA ALA A 130 0.37 17.62 -4.73
C ALA A 130 1.40 17.99 -5.81
N TYR A 131 2.58 18.47 -5.40
CA TYR A 131 3.68 18.78 -6.32
C TYR A 131 4.15 17.55 -7.11
N THR A 132 4.34 16.43 -6.42
CA THR A 132 4.82 15.18 -7.03
C THR A 132 3.79 14.61 -8.00
N ALA A 133 2.52 14.61 -7.63
CA ALA A 133 1.42 14.17 -8.50
C ALA A 133 1.25 15.09 -9.72
N GLY A 134 1.45 16.41 -9.56
CA GLY A 134 1.43 17.37 -10.68
C GLY A 134 2.59 17.16 -11.67
N LYS A 135 3.75 16.72 -11.19
CA LYS A 135 4.92 16.41 -12.03
C LYS A 135 4.87 15.01 -12.65
N ASN A 136 4.26 14.05 -11.95
CA ASN A 136 4.17 12.66 -12.37
C ASN A 136 2.74 12.12 -12.15
N PRO A 137 1.91 12.03 -13.19
CA PRO A 137 0.55 11.51 -13.10
C PRO A 137 0.44 10.10 -12.53
N ASN A 138 1.50 9.29 -12.62
CA ASN A 138 1.52 7.94 -12.05
C ASN A 138 1.40 7.96 -10.52
N VAL A 139 1.72 9.08 -9.86
CA VAL A 139 1.63 9.21 -8.39
C VAL A 139 0.22 9.56 -7.93
N SER A 140 -0.72 9.85 -8.83
CA SER A 140 -2.08 10.27 -8.48
C SER A 140 -2.82 9.25 -7.61
N SER A 141 -2.70 7.94 -7.87
CA SER A 141 -3.35 6.92 -7.04
C SER A 141 -2.80 6.91 -5.61
N LEU A 142 -1.49 7.06 -5.46
CA LEU A 142 -0.85 7.18 -4.15
C LEU A 142 -1.32 8.46 -3.45
N ALA A 143 -1.29 9.60 -4.13
CA ALA A 143 -1.75 10.87 -3.58
C ALA A 143 -3.22 10.83 -3.13
N ASN A 144 -4.10 10.25 -3.95
CA ASN A 144 -5.52 10.06 -3.62
C ASN A 144 -5.73 9.18 -2.38
N SER A 145 -4.78 8.28 -2.08
CA SER A 145 -4.83 7.42 -0.90
C SER A 145 -4.38 8.15 0.36
N LEU A 146 -3.29 8.91 0.26
CA LEU A 146 -2.65 9.54 1.41
C LEU A 146 -3.29 10.89 1.77
N GLN A 147 -3.88 11.61 0.82
CA GLN A 147 -4.43 12.94 1.07
C GLN A 147 -5.55 12.95 2.13
N PRO A 148 -6.56 12.05 2.11
CA PRO A 148 -7.59 12.02 3.15
C PRO A 148 -7.01 11.69 4.54
N ILE A 149 -6.01 10.80 4.59
CA ILE A 149 -5.34 10.39 5.84
C ILE A 149 -4.56 11.57 6.44
N LEU A 150 -3.82 12.29 5.60
CA LEU A 150 -3.06 13.47 6.02
C LEU A 150 -3.95 14.65 6.41
N ALA A 151 -5.09 14.83 5.73
CA ALA A 151 -6.08 15.84 6.09
C ALA A 151 -6.68 15.53 7.48
N TRP A 152 -7.03 14.27 7.74
CA TRP A 152 -7.48 13.85 9.07
C TRP A 152 -6.40 14.07 10.15
N LEU A 153 -5.14 13.72 9.87
CA LEU A 153 -4.03 13.94 10.81
C LEU A 153 -3.80 15.43 11.10
N LEU A 154 -3.98 16.29 10.10
CA LEU A 154 -3.88 17.74 10.26
C LEU A 154 -4.94 18.27 11.24
N GLU A 155 -6.15 17.73 11.19
CA GLU A 155 -7.26 18.09 12.09
C GLU A 155 -7.14 17.43 13.47
N ASN A 156 -6.47 16.29 13.56
CA ASN A 156 -6.38 15.46 14.77
C ASN A 156 -4.91 15.15 15.16
N PRO A 157 -4.07 16.17 15.43
CA PRO A 157 -2.65 15.97 15.68
C PRO A 157 -2.36 15.46 17.10
N SER A 158 -2.18 14.14 17.22
CA SER A 158 -1.67 13.49 18.43
C SER A 158 -0.50 12.57 18.10
N LYS A 159 0.30 12.22 19.10
CA LYS A 159 1.39 11.23 18.98
C LYS A 159 0.84 9.89 18.52
N GLU A 160 -0.28 9.45 19.07
CA GLU A 160 -0.95 8.21 18.70
C GLU A 160 -1.39 8.21 17.23
N ASN A 161 -2.09 9.27 16.81
CA ASN A 161 -2.58 9.40 15.43
C ASN A 161 -1.42 9.50 14.44
N PHE A 162 -0.36 10.22 14.80
CA PHE A 162 0.84 10.31 13.98
C PHE A 162 1.52 8.95 13.82
N ASN A 163 1.72 8.20 14.91
CA ASN A 163 2.32 6.88 14.87
C ASN A 163 1.51 5.92 13.99
N ARG A 164 0.18 5.96 14.10
CA ARG A 164 -0.72 5.16 13.27
C ARG A 164 -0.58 5.48 11.78
N VAL A 165 -0.48 6.75 11.40
CA VAL A 165 -0.22 7.16 10.00
C VAL A 165 1.17 6.71 9.55
N TYR A 166 2.17 6.82 10.43
CA TYR A 166 3.54 6.42 10.14
C TYR A 166 3.65 4.91 9.90
N GLU A 167 3.01 4.07 10.72
CA GLU A 167 2.93 2.61 10.53
C GLU A 167 2.29 2.25 9.18
N PHE A 168 1.20 2.95 8.81
CA PHE A 168 0.58 2.76 7.50
C PHE A 168 1.54 3.08 6.34
N PHE A 169 2.35 4.13 6.48
CA PHE A 169 3.36 4.49 5.48
C PHE A 169 4.48 3.45 5.40
N GLU A 170 4.97 2.95 6.54
CA GLU A 170 5.98 1.89 6.57
C GLU A 170 5.47 0.59 5.96
N ALA A 171 4.20 0.25 6.19
CA ALA A 171 3.54 -0.89 5.56
C ALA A 171 3.50 -0.72 4.03
N ILE A 172 3.15 0.47 3.51
CA ILE A 172 3.17 0.74 2.06
C ILE A 172 4.56 0.54 1.47
N ILE A 173 5.61 1.09 2.10
CA ILE A 173 7.00 0.93 1.62
C ILE A 173 7.39 -0.54 1.60
N SER A 174 7.09 -1.25 2.69
CA SER A 174 7.45 -2.65 2.86
C SER A 174 6.78 -3.54 1.81
N TYR A 175 5.47 -3.36 1.61
CA TYR A 175 4.74 -4.11 0.59
C TYR A 175 5.13 -3.70 -0.84
N HIS A 176 5.42 -2.42 -1.10
CA HIS A 176 5.82 -1.98 -2.44
C HIS A 176 7.13 -2.64 -2.85
N ARG A 177 8.11 -2.67 -1.93
CA ARG A 177 9.35 -3.42 -2.13
C ARG A 177 9.10 -4.92 -2.30
N TYR A 178 8.26 -5.50 -1.44
CA TYR A 178 7.92 -6.93 -1.50
C TYR A 178 7.28 -7.34 -2.83
N PHE A 179 6.47 -6.46 -3.40
CA PHE A 179 5.77 -6.66 -4.67
C PHE A 179 6.61 -6.37 -5.92
N GLY A 180 7.91 -6.07 -5.74
CA GLY A 180 8.84 -5.86 -6.85
C GLY A 180 8.87 -4.43 -7.38
N GLY A 181 8.49 -3.45 -6.55
CA GLY A 181 8.73 -2.04 -6.81
C GLY A 181 10.20 -1.78 -7.14
N LYS A 182 10.46 -1.09 -8.26
CA LYS A 182 11.80 -0.78 -8.73
C LYS A 182 12.35 0.45 -8.00
N GLU A 183 13.66 0.46 -7.75
CA GLU A 183 14.40 1.64 -7.25
C GLU A 183 14.24 2.84 -8.19
#